data_AF-A0A1R0WGJ1-F1
#
_entry.id   AF-A0A1R0WGJ1-F1
#
_cell.length_a   1.000
_cell.length_b   1.000
_cell.length_c   1.000
_cell.angle_alpha   90.00
_cell.angle_beta   90.00
_cell.angle_gamma   90.00
#
_symmetry.space_group_name_H-M   'P 1'
#
loop_
_entity.id
_entity.type
_entity.pdbx_description
1 polymer ?
#
loop_
_entity_poly.entity_id
_entity_poly.type
_entity_poly.pdbx_seq_one_letter_code
_entity_poly.pdbx_strand_id
1 'polypeptide(L)' 'MNLLEHYIKEIVSVEPYEEDWTKEFDKKFLKVVVVVNCYGVVETRGTVVTENEWEIAKERGYFMW' A
#
# COMPACT_ATOMS: atom_id res chain seq x y z
N MET A 1 -6.57 5.17 -16.90
CA MET A 1 -7.08 4.45 -15.72
C MET A 1 -7.45 5.48 -14.69
N ASN A 2 -8.65 5.38 -14.10
CA ASN A 2 -9.07 6.25 -13.01
C ASN A 2 -8.49 5.70 -11.71
N LEU A 3 -8.03 6.58 -10.82
CA LEU A 3 -7.67 6.22 -9.45
C LEU A 3 -8.96 5.84 -8.71
N LEU A 4 -9.00 4.65 -8.13
CA LEU A 4 -10.11 4.15 -7.35
C LEU A 4 -9.71 4.07 -5.87
N GLU A 5 -10.72 4.19 -5.00
CA GLU A 5 -10.56 4.05 -3.57
C GLU A 5 -10.59 2.56 -3.19
N HIS A 6 -9.43 2.05 -2.79
CA HIS A 6 -9.25 0.69 -2.31
C HIS A 6 -9.25 0.70 -0.78
N TYR A 7 -10.44 0.56 -0.18
CA TYR A 7 -10.62 0.61 1.27
C TYR A 7 -9.96 -0.58 1.95
N ILE A 8 -9.09 -0.31 2.93
CA ILE A 8 -8.34 -1.34 3.65
C ILE A 8 -9.31 -2.06 4.59
N LYS A 9 -9.54 -3.34 4.36
CA LYS A 9 -10.31 -4.20 5.26
C LYS A 9 -9.42 -4.87 6.31
N GLU A 10 -8.27 -5.38 5.87
CA GLU A 10 -7.36 -6.12 6.73
C GLU A 10 -5.92 -5.91 6.27
N ILE A 11 -5.01 -5.83 7.24
CA ILE A 11 -3.57 -5.73 7.00
C ILE A 11 -2.99 -7.11 7.25
N VAL A 12 -2.48 -7.75 6.20
CA VAL A 12 -1.92 -9.10 6.26
C VAL A 12 -0.45 -9.04 6.69
N SER A 13 0.34 -8.17 6.07
CA SER A 13 1.74 -7.95 6.45
C SER A 13 2.23 -6.56 6.06
N VAL A 14 3.19 -6.05 6.81
CA VAL A 14 3.94 -4.83 6.51
C VAL A 14 5.40 -5.10 6.84
N GLU A 15 6.26 -5.09 5.83
CA GLU A 15 7.67 -5.43 5.97
C GLU A 15 8.53 -4.38 5.27
N PRO A 16 9.75 -4.09 5.79
CA PRO A 16 10.70 -3.22 5.10
C PRO A 16 11.07 -3.79 3.73
N TYR A 17 11.25 -2.90 2.75
CA TYR A 17 11.57 -3.26 1.37
C TYR A 17 12.89 -2.64 0.92
N GLU A 18 13.92 -3.47 0.75
CA GLU A 18 15.31 -3.06 0.52
C GLU A 18 15.89 -3.62 -0.79
N GLU A 19 15.14 -3.56 -1.88
CA GLU A 19 15.66 -3.91 -3.21
C GLU A 19 16.68 -2.90 -3.75
N ASP A 20 17.55 -3.30 -4.68
CA ASP A 20 18.61 -2.43 -5.19
C ASP A 20 18.11 -1.13 -5.82
N TRP A 21 16.94 -1.14 -6.46
CA TRP A 21 16.34 0.07 -7.03
C TRP A 21 15.87 1.05 -5.96
N THR A 22 15.55 0.58 -4.74
CA THR A 22 15.11 1.48 -3.66
C THR A 22 16.25 2.36 -3.16
N LYS A 23 17.50 1.91 -3.32
CA LYS A 23 18.71 2.65 -2.95
C LYS A 23 18.94 3.91 -3.79
N GLU A 24 18.32 3.99 -4.96
CA GLU A 24 18.36 5.20 -5.80
C GLU A 24 17.50 6.34 -5.23
N PHE A 25 16.65 6.05 -4.26
CA PHE A 25 15.75 7.00 -3.64
C PHE A 25 16.11 7.17 -2.15
N ASP A 26 16.20 8.42 -1.68
CA ASP A 26 16.41 8.74 -0.26
C ASP A 26 15.09 8.58 0.53
N LYS A 27 14.45 7.41 0.40
CA LYS A 27 13.17 7.09 1.04
C LYS A 27 13.18 5.64 1.50
N LYS A 28 12.50 5.40 2.61
CA LYS A 28 12.22 4.04 3.09
C LYS A 28 10.97 3.51 2.42
N PHE A 29 11.09 2.29 1.91
CA PHE A 29 10.00 1.57 1.27
C PHE A 29 9.52 0.44 2.16
N LEU A 30 8.23 0.19 2.09
CA LEU A 30 7.55 -0.88 2.78
C LEU A 30 6.81 -1.73 1.73
N LYS A 31 6.91 -3.04 1.86
CA LYS A 31 6.04 -3.98 1.17
C LYS A 31 4.84 -4.25 2.06
N VAL A 32 3.67 -3.89 1.57
CA VAL A 32 2.42 -3.99 2.31
C VAL A 32 1.50 -4.98 1.59
N VAL A 33 1.01 -5.96 2.31
CA VAL A 33 -0.02 -6.88 1.83
C VAL A 33 -1.30 -6.61 2.60
N VAL A 34 -2.35 -6.24 1.87
CA VAL A 34 -3.64 -5.84 2.44
C VAL A 34 -4.79 -6.52 1.70
N VAL A 35 -5.86 -6.80 2.42
CA VAL A 35 -7.16 -7.10 1.82
C VAL A 35 -7.89 -5.78 1.65
N VAL A 36 -8.25 -5.45 0.42
CA VAL A 36 -8.95 -4.21 0.09
C VAL A 36 -10.34 -4.50 -0.47
N ASN A 37 -11.26 -3.56 -0.28
CA ASN A 37 -12.57 -3.56 -0.92
C ASN A 37 -12.66 -2.36 -1.87
N CYS A 38 -12.81 -2.65 -3.16
CA CYS A 38 -13.02 -1.65 -4.20
C CYS A 38 -14.41 -1.89 -4.80
N TYR A 39 -15.38 -1.01 -4.49
CA TYR A 39 -16.75 -1.08 -5.01
C TYR A 39 -17.44 -2.46 -4.88
N GLY A 40 -17.20 -3.17 -3.77
CA GLY A 40 -17.79 -4.49 -3.50
C GLY A 40 -16.91 -5.67 -3.91
N VAL A 41 -15.81 -5.43 -4.62
CA VAL A 41 -14.81 -6.44 -4.95
C VAL A 41 -13.78 -6.49 -3.84
N VAL A 42 -13.68 -7.63 -3.16
CA VAL A 42 -12.68 -7.88 -2.12
C VAL A 42 -11.53 -8.67 -2.71
N GLU A 43 -10.32 -8.12 -2.61
CA GLU A 43 -9.11 -8.75 -3.13
C GLU A 43 -7.94 -8.57 -2.16
N THR A 44 -7.02 -9.52 -2.17
CA THR A 44 -5.73 -9.38 -1.48
C THR A 44 -4.73 -8.80 -2.46
N ARG A 45 -4.13 -7.66 -2.11
CA ARG A 45 -3.16 -6.96 -2.95
C ARG A 45 -1.89 -6.66 -2.18
N GLY A 46 -0.75 -7.05 -2.78
CA GLY A 46 0.58 -6.65 -2.34
C GLY A 46 1.04 -5.42 -3.10
N THR A 47 1.55 -4.42 -2.40
CA THR A 47 2.12 -3.21 -3.01
C THR A 47 3.44 -2.82 -2.33
N VAL A 48 4.27 -2.06 -3.03
CA VAL A 48 5.43 -1.40 -2.45
C VAL A 48 5.11 0.09 -2.39
N VAL A 49 5.17 0.66 -1.19
CA VAL A 49 4.87 2.07 -0.93
C VAL A 49 5.97 2.67 -0.07
N THR A 50 6.13 3.99 -0.12
CA THR A 50 6.99 4.67 0.84
C THR A 50 6.34 4.69 2.22
N GLU A 51 7.13 4.84 3.29
CA GLU A 51 6.59 4.98 4.65
C GLU A 51 5.54 6.11 4.75
N ASN A 52 5.78 7.24 4.09
CA ASN A 52 4.86 8.37 4.08
C ASN A 52 3.52 8.01 3.39
N GLU A 53 3.57 7.33 2.24
CA GLU A 53 2.35 6.88 1.55
C GLU A 53 1.55 5.88 2.40
N TRP A 54 2.25 5.01 3.12
CA TRP A 54 1.61 4.06 4.03
C TRP A 54 0.92 4.76 5.21
N GLU A 55 1.57 5.73 5.85
CA GLU A 55 0.99 6.55 6.91
C GLU A 55 -0.28 7.26 6.43
N ILE A 56 -0.24 7.89 5.25
CA ILE A 56 -1.39 8.56 4.64
C ILE A 56 -2.52 7.57 4.34
N ALA A 57 -2.20 6.39 3.80
CA ALA A 57 -3.20 5.37 3.49
C ALA A 57 -3.88 4.81 4.76
N LYS A 58 -3.12 4.64 5.84
CA LYS A 58 -3.66 4.24 7.15
C LYS A 58 -4.56 5.33 7.74
N GLU A 59 -4.15 6.59 7.69
CA GLU A 59 -4.93 7.71 8.21
C GLU A 59 -6.27 7.85 7.48
N ARG A 60 -6.26 7.67 6.16
CA ARG A 60 -7.47 7.73 5.32
C ARG A 60 -8.30 6.44 5.38
N GLY A 61 -7.69 5.31 5.68
CA GLY A 61 -8.31 3.98 5.65
C GLY A 61 -8.44 3.37 4.25
N TYR A 62 -7.81 3.95 3.24
CA TYR A 62 -7.84 3.46 1.86
C TYR A 62 -6.60 3.84 1.07
N PHE A 63 -6.30 3.05 0.04
CA PHE A 63 -5.32 3.39 -0.98
C PHE A 63 -5.99 4.02 -2.21
N MET A 64 -5.26 4.91 -2.89
CA MET A 64 -5.65 5.50 -4.17
C MET A 64 -4.79 4.88 -5.27
N TRP A 65 -5.31 3.88 -5.97
CA TRP A 65 -4.60 3.16 -7.04
C TRP A 65 -5.39 3.13 -8.34
#